data_AF-A0A8H6HQI0-F1
#
_entry.id   AF-A0A8H6HQI0-F1
#
_cell.length_a   1.000
_cell.length_b   1.000
_cell.length_c   1.000
_cell.angle_alpha   90.00
_cell.angle_beta   90.00
_cell.angle_gamma   90.00
#
_symmetry.space_group_name_H-M   'P 1'
#
loop_
_entity.id
_entity.type
_entity.pdbx_description
1 polymer ?
#
loop_
_entity_poly.entity_id
_entity_poly.type
_entity_poly.pdbx_seq_one_letter_code
_entity_poly.pdbx_strand_id
1 'polypeptide(L)'
;QGKAVASRYFSESSAFKVAQGVSGDVQDKGSVKAFLPYLHVGVQHSLQDIGVRNVFELQRAVKAKEVRFELRTASAQVEGGVHGLNS
;
A
#
# COMPACT_ATOMS: atom_id res chain seq x y z
N GLN A 1 19.83 35.92 -34.58
CA GLN A 1 20.17 35.32 -33.28
C GLN A 1 19.43 33.98 -33.20
N GLY A 2 20.15 32.86 -33.26
CA GLY A 2 19.56 31.52 -33.34
C GLY A 2 20.57 30.47 -32.89
N LYS A 3 20.70 30.29 -31.57
CA LYS A 3 21.60 29.30 -30.94
C LYS A 3 20.96 28.69 -29.69
N ALA A 4 19.71 28.23 -29.78
CA ALA A 4 19.05 27.50 -28.69
C ALA A 4 18.69 26.04 -29.04
N VAL A 5 18.68 25.67 -30.33
CA VAL A 5 18.15 24.36 -30.76
C VAL A 5 19.24 23.26 -30.76
N ALA A 6 20.52 23.64 -30.81
CA ALA A 6 21.63 22.68 -30.88
C ALA A 6 21.98 22.01 -29.52
N SER A 7 21.50 22.54 -28.38
CA SER A 7 21.78 21.95 -27.05
C SER A 7 20.90 20.73 -26.74
N ARG A 8 19.86 20.47 -27.54
CA ARG A 8 18.96 19.32 -27.34
C ARG A 8 19.46 18.00 -27.91
N TYR A 9 20.48 18.02 -28.78
CA TYR A 9 20.89 16.84 -29.56
C TYR A 9 22.35 16.40 -29.34
N PHE A 10 23.10 17.04 -28.44
CA PHE A 10 24.48 16.64 -28.12
C PHE A 10 24.68 16.48 -26.61
N SER A 11 24.15 15.38 -26.07
CA SER A 11 24.80 14.65 -24.97
C SER A 11 24.44 13.17 -25.06
N GLU A 12 24.87 12.52 -26.14
CA GLU A 12 25.11 11.08 -26.07
C GLU A 12 26.27 10.84 -25.08
N SER A 13 26.10 9.82 -24.22
CA SER A 13 27.06 9.24 -23.25
C SER A 13 27.07 9.74 -21.80
N SER A 14 25.98 10.31 -21.30
CA SER A 14 25.74 10.28 -19.85
C SER A 14 24.39 9.60 -19.62
N ALA A 15 24.41 8.37 -19.13
CA ALA A 15 23.23 7.79 -18.50
C ALA A 15 22.94 8.61 -17.24
N PHE A 16 22.28 9.77 -17.40
CA PHE A 16 21.87 10.64 -16.30
C PHE A 16 20.93 9.83 -15.41
N LYS A 17 21.47 9.32 -14.29
CA LYS A 17 20.68 8.59 -13.30
C LYS A 17 19.80 9.58 -12.57
N VAL A 18 18.54 9.65 -12.96
CA VAL A 18 17.50 10.34 -12.19
C VAL A 18 17.06 9.39 -11.08
N ALA A 19 17.35 9.73 -9.83
CA ALA A 19 16.85 8.97 -8.71
C ALA A 19 15.31 9.00 -8.68
N GLN A 20 14.67 7.82 -8.51
CA GLN A 20 13.21 7.65 -8.36
C GLN A 20 12.85 7.04 -6.99
N GLY A 21 13.84 6.92 -6.11
CA GLY A 21 13.71 6.32 -4.79
C GLY A 21 14.54 7.07 -3.77
N VAL A 22 14.34 6.70 -2.51
CA VAL A 22 15.02 7.24 -1.35
C VAL A 22 15.73 6.11 -0.59
N SER A 23 16.79 6.46 0.13
CA SER A 23 17.43 5.57 1.10
C SER A 23 16.89 5.90 2.49
N GLY A 24 16.63 4.88 3.30
CA GLY A 24 16.19 5.04 4.68
C GLY A 24 16.23 3.71 5.43
N ASP A 25 16.25 3.79 6.75
CA ASP A 25 16.30 2.63 7.63
C ASP A 25 14.90 2.33 8.20
N VAL A 26 14.63 1.04 8.44
CA VAL A 26 13.37 0.56 9.04
C VAL A 26 13.72 -0.30 10.25
N GLN A 27 12.96 -0.17 11.34
CA GLN A 27 13.14 -0.98 12.54
C GLN A 27 12.97 -2.47 12.25
N ASP A 28 13.75 -3.30 12.94
CA ASP A 28 13.60 -4.75 12.90
C ASP A 28 12.22 -5.18 13.39
N LYS A 29 11.62 -6.16 12.71
CA LYS A 29 10.30 -6.73 13.02
C LYS A 29 10.40 -8.20 13.45
N GLY A 30 11.61 -8.73 13.58
CA GLY A 30 11.86 -10.12 13.94
C GLY A 30 11.65 -11.10 12.78
N SER A 31 11.60 -12.39 13.11
CA SER A 31 11.57 -13.46 12.10
C SER A 31 10.25 -13.52 11.32
N VAL A 32 10.37 -13.68 10.00
CA VAL A 32 9.23 -13.97 9.11
C VAL A 32 8.48 -15.24 9.49
N LYS A 33 9.14 -16.21 10.14
CA LYS A 33 8.50 -17.45 10.61
C LYS A 33 7.47 -17.19 11.71
N ALA A 34 7.61 -16.10 12.46
CA ALA A 34 6.61 -15.65 13.43
C ALA A 34 5.59 -14.70 12.79
N PHE A 35 6.06 -13.80 11.93
CA PHE A 35 5.22 -12.75 11.34
C PHE A 35 4.23 -13.25 10.29
N LEU A 36 4.61 -14.21 9.43
CA LEU A 36 3.72 -14.72 8.38
C LEU A 36 2.50 -15.48 8.95
N PRO A 37 2.63 -16.37 9.95
CA PRO A 37 1.46 -16.96 10.60
C PRO A 37 0.51 -15.93 11.23
N TYR A 38 1.06 -14.87 11.84
CA TYR A 38 0.25 -13.77 12.38
C TYR A 38 -0.60 -13.10 11.28
N LEU A 39 0.01 -12.77 10.14
CA LEU A 39 -0.72 -12.19 9.00
C LEU A 39 -1.76 -13.17 8.44
N HIS A 40 -1.43 -14.46 8.35
CA HIS A 40 -2.35 -15.48 7.85
C HIS A 40 -3.62 -15.56 8.71
N VAL A 41 -3.47 -15.66 10.04
CA VAL A 41 -4.60 -15.68 10.97
C VAL A 41 -5.39 -14.37 10.92
N GLY A 42 -4.70 -13.22 10.85
CA GLY A 42 -5.36 -11.92 10.72
C GLY A 42 -6.24 -11.83 9.47
N VAL A 43 -5.76 -12.33 8.32
CA VAL A 43 -6.54 -12.39 7.08
C VAL A 43 -7.70 -13.38 7.21
N GLN A 44 -7.53 -14.51 7.89
CA GLN A 44 -8.63 -15.45 8.14
C GLN A 44 -9.74 -14.82 8.98
N HIS A 45 -9.41 -14.11 10.05
CA HIS A 45 -10.40 -13.37 10.84
C HIS A 45 -11.07 -12.27 10.01
N SER A 46 -10.32 -11.55 9.18
CA SER A 46 -10.92 -10.55 8.28
C SER A 46 -11.92 -11.17 7.30
N LEU A 47 -11.64 -12.34 6.74
CA LEU A 47 -12.57 -13.06 5.88
C LEU A 47 -13.82 -13.50 6.65
N GLN A 48 -13.65 -13.95 7.89
CA GLN A 48 -14.77 -14.28 8.78
C GLN A 48 -15.65 -13.07 9.08
N ASP A 49 -15.07 -11.92 9.42
CA ASP A 49 -15.80 -10.68 9.72
C ASP A 49 -16.58 -10.17 8.50
N ILE A 50 -16.02 -10.34 7.30
CA ILE A 50 -16.70 -10.05 6.03
C ILE A 50 -17.81 -11.09 5.73
N GLY A 51 -17.73 -12.29 6.31
CA GLY A 51 -18.70 -13.37 6.12
C GLY A 51 -18.40 -14.32 4.97
N VAL A 52 -17.14 -14.46 4.57
CA VAL A 52 -16.70 -15.31 3.44
C VAL A 52 -15.65 -16.33 3.89
N ARG A 53 -15.57 -17.49 3.22
CA ARG A 53 -14.70 -18.60 3.68
C ARG A 53 -13.29 -18.58 3.10
N ASN A 54 -13.09 -17.92 1.96
CA ASN A 54 -11.80 -17.86 1.28
C ASN A 54 -11.76 -16.68 0.29
N VAL A 55 -10.57 -16.44 -0.27
CA VAL A 55 -10.31 -15.34 -1.20
C VAL A 55 -11.10 -15.48 -2.51
N PHE A 56 -11.35 -16.69 -3.01
CA PHE A 56 -12.14 -16.88 -4.24
C PHE A 56 -13.60 -16.49 -4.03
N GLU A 57 -14.16 -16.83 -2.87
CA GLU A 57 -15.50 -16.41 -2.47
C GLU A 57 -15.58 -14.90 -2.28
N LEU A 58 -14.60 -14.29 -1.62
CA LEU A 58 -14.52 -12.83 -1.49
C LEU A 58 -14.57 -12.15 -2.86
N GLN A 59 -13.75 -12.58 -3.82
CA GLN A 59 -13.72 -12.01 -5.17
C GLN A 59 -15.06 -12.17 -5.89
N ARG A 60 -15.72 -13.32 -5.76
CA ARG A 60 -17.03 -13.58 -6.35
C ARG A 60 -18.10 -12.67 -5.73
N ALA A 61 -18.18 -12.63 -4.40
CA ALA A 61 -19.17 -11.87 -3.65
C ALA A 61 -19.03 -10.34 -3.88
N VAL A 62 -17.79 -9.84 -4.01
CA VAL A 62 -17.53 -8.44 -4.40
C VAL A 62 -18.03 -8.15 -5.81
N LYS A 63 -17.72 -9.00 -6.80
CA LYS A 63 -18.19 -8.83 -8.20
C LYS A 63 -19.72 -8.93 -8.30
N ALA A 64 -20.34 -9.77 -7.46
CA ALA A 64 -21.78 -9.91 -7.34
C ALA A 64 -22.45 -8.75 -6.56
N LYS A 65 -21.67 -7.84 -5.96
CA LYS A 65 -22.13 -6.72 -5.12
C LYS A 65 -22.81 -7.14 -3.80
N GLU A 66 -22.56 -8.37 -3.36
CA GLU A 66 -23.02 -8.91 -2.07
C GLU A 66 -22.20 -8.31 -0.93
N VAL A 67 -20.87 -8.26 -1.10
CA VAL A 67 -19.99 -7.50 -0.19
C VAL A 67 -20.15 -6.02 -0.46
N ARG A 68 -20.38 -5.25 0.60
CA ARG A 68 -20.62 -3.80 0.55
C ARG A 68 -19.40 -3.04 1.06
N PHE A 69 -19.23 -1.82 0.57
CA PHE A 69 -18.13 -0.93 0.93
C PHE A 69 -18.69 0.44 1.32
N GLU A 70 -17.98 1.11 2.20
CA GLU A 70 -18.29 2.46 2.64
C GLU A 70 -17.03 3.33 2.52
N LEU A 71 -17.20 4.54 1.98
CA LEU A 71 -16.13 5.52 1.91
C LEU A 71 -15.93 6.15 3.29
N ARG A 72 -14.67 6.27 3.70
CA ARG A 72 -14.32 6.92 4.97
C ARG A 72 -13.76 8.30 4.69
N THR A 73 -14.31 9.32 5.35
CA THR A 73 -13.76 10.68 5.36
C THR A 73 -12.44 10.70 6.13
N ALA A 74 -11.64 11.77 5.97
CA ALA A 74 -10.38 11.92 6.71
C ALA A 74 -10.59 11.84 8.24
N SER A 75 -11.64 12.49 8.76
CA SER A 75 -12.00 12.41 10.18
C SER A 75 -12.36 10.99 10.61
N ALA A 76 -13.16 10.27 9.82
CA ALA A 76 -13.51 8.88 10.12
C ALA A 76 -12.29 7.93 10.10
N GLN A 77 -11.25 8.24 9.32
CA GLN A 77 -9.98 7.48 9.34
C GLN A 77 -9.19 7.72 10.62
N VAL A 78 -9.10 8.97 11.08
CA VAL A 78 -8.46 9.33 12.36
C VAL A 78 -9.20 8.65 13.52
N GLU A 79 -10.53 8.68 13.50
CA GLU A 79 -11.37 8.05 14.53
C GLU A 79 -11.26 6.52 14.55
N GLY A 80 -11.14 5.84 13.40
CA GLY A 80 -10.97 4.38 13.45
C GLY A 80 -9.56 3.91 13.80
N GLY A 81 -8.62 4.82 14.06
CA GLY A 81 -7.30 4.52 14.61
C GLY A 81 -7.28 4.63 16.14
N VAL A 82 -6.08 4.66 16.73
CA VAL A 82 -5.93 4.96 18.15
C VAL A 82 -5.98 6.48 18.36
N HIS A 83 -6.89 6.96 19.19
CA HIS A 83 -7.02 8.39 19.51
C HIS A 83 -7.53 8.61 20.95
N GLY A 84 -7.36 9.82 21.49
CA GLY A 84 -7.92 10.22 22.79
C GLY A 84 -7.22 9.64 24.03
N LEU A 85 -5.95 9.23 23.93
CA LEU A 85 -5.16 8.67 25.03
C LEU A 85 -4.18 9.71 25.60
N ASN A 86 -3.97 9.67 26.92
CA ASN A 86 -2.80 10.28 27.59
C ASN A 86 -1.82 9.16 27.96
N SER A 87 -0.51 9.43 27.93
CA SER A 87 0.55 8.44 28.12
C SER A 87 1.22 8.53 29.49
#